data_AF-A0A800J5F8-F1
#
_entry.id   AF-A0A800J5F8-F1
#
_cell.length_a   1.000
_cell.length_b   1.000
_cell.length_c   1.000
_cell.angle_alpha   90.00
_cell.angle_beta   90.00
_cell.angle_gamma   90.00
#
_symmetry.space_group_name_H-M   'P 1'
#
loop_
_entity.id
_entity.type
_entity.pdbx_description
1 polymer ?
#
loop_
_entity_poly.entity_id
_entity_poly.type
_entity_poly.pdbx_seq_one_letter_code
_entity_poly.pdbx_strand_id
1 'polypeptide(L)'
;MQVLDTPKALPAAADVRGILDRHLLADGYQMVLDMEKSRGIYLHDAASGRDFVDLFTFYASNPLGMNHPGLAGDGEEAQSFRARLMDAAVNKVANSDIYTPHFARFLETFSRVGIPDELPHAFFVSGGALAVENALKVAFDWKVRKNLAAGRGEKGTRVMHFRQAFHGRSGYTMSMTNTDPNKVRYFPKFDWPRISNPAIRHGDVEAREQQAIEEAMREADTRGKTYAVKAVVTIEELDLTHEVTGQIKGQE
;
A
#
# COMPACT_ATOMS: atom_id res chain seq x y z
N MET A 1 0.48 32.43 -30.86
CA MET A 1 1.09 31.39 -30.00
C MET A 1 2.08 30.63 -30.85
N GLN A 2 3.39 30.92 -30.74
CA GLN A 2 4.40 30.15 -31.46
C GLN A 2 4.45 28.74 -30.83
N VAL A 3 3.89 27.77 -31.53
CA VAL A 3 4.17 26.36 -31.26
C VAL A 3 5.61 26.15 -31.71
N LEU A 4 6.50 25.85 -30.78
CA LEU A 4 7.88 25.51 -31.12
C LEU A 4 7.84 24.15 -31.85
N ASP A 5 8.26 24.12 -33.11
CA ASP A 5 8.31 22.90 -33.95
C ASP A 5 9.34 21.87 -33.46
N THR A 6 10.08 22.17 -32.39
CA THR A 6 11.07 21.28 -31.79
C THR A 6 10.59 20.82 -30.41
N PRO A 7 10.54 19.50 -30.16
CA PRO A 7 10.36 18.99 -28.81
C PRO A 7 11.37 19.66 -27.88
N LYS A 8 10.92 20.18 -26.75
CA LYS A 8 11.85 20.68 -25.73
C LYS A 8 12.68 19.50 -25.26
N ALA A 9 13.97 19.51 -25.58
CA ALA A 9 14.90 18.47 -25.15
C ALA A 9 14.91 18.39 -23.61
N LEU A 10 15.02 17.16 -23.10
CA LEU A 10 15.28 16.94 -21.68
C LEU A 10 16.71 17.41 -21.34
N PRO A 11 16.99 17.77 -20.07
CA PRO A 11 18.35 18.06 -19.62
C PRO A 11 19.32 16.90 -19.87
N ALA A 12 20.61 17.20 -20.05
CA ALA A 12 21.64 16.17 -20.14
C ALA A 12 21.79 15.44 -18.80
N ALA A 13 22.13 14.14 -18.84
CA ALA A 13 22.25 13.30 -17.65
C ALA A 13 23.23 13.88 -16.61
N ALA A 14 24.33 14.48 -17.06
CA ALA A 14 25.33 15.12 -16.20
C ALA A 14 24.78 16.31 -15.40
N ASP A 15 23.74 16.98 -15.89
CA ASP A 15 23.17 18.18 -15.26
C ASP A 15 22.04 17.85 -14.27
N VAL A 16 21.45 16.65 -14.35
CA VAL A 16 20.24 16.27 -13.61
C VAL A 16 20.41 16.49 -12.10
N ARG A 17 21.52 16.02 -11.50
CA ARG A 17 21.75 16.17 -10.06
C ARG A 17 21.90 17.64 -9.65
N GLY A 18 22.75 18.40 -10.36
CA GLY A 18 22.93 19.82 -10.08
C GLY A 18 21.66 20.65 -10.28
N ILE A 19 20.73 20.21 -11.14
CA ILE A 19 19.40 20.81 -11.26
C ILE A 19 18.56 20.51 -10.01
N LEU A 20 18.47 19.25 -9.59
CA LEU A 20 17.63 18.83 -8.46
C LEU A 20 18.13 19.38 -7.12
N ASP A 21 19.44 19.34 -6.87
CA ASP A 21 20.08 19.77 -5.62
C ASP A 21 19.85 21.25 -5.27
N ARG A 22 19.47 22.07 -6.27
CA ARG A 22 19.13 23.48 -6.03
C ARG A 22 17.87 23.66 -5.17
N HIS A 23 16.97 22.68 -5.20
CA HIS A 23 15.63 22.83 -4.62
C HIS A 23 15.15 21.59 -3.85
N LEU A 24 15.80 20.44 -4.01
CA LEU A 24 15.45 19.19 -3.36
C LEU A 24 16.66 18.65 -2.59
N LEU A 25 16.38 17.95 -1.48
CA LEU A 25 17.35 17.03 -0.91
C LEU A 25 17.42 15.79 -1.82
N ALA A 26 18.36 15.75 -2.76
CA ALA A 26 18.49 14.65 -3.73
C ALA A 26 19.38 13.51 -3.19
N ASP A 27 18.99 12.94 -2.05
CA ASP A 27 19.71 11.88 -1.33
C ASP A 27 19.44 10.44 -1.85
N GLY A 28 18.74 10.32 -2.98
CA GLY A 28 18.52 9.06 -3.68
C GLY A 28 19.76 8.50 -4.39
N TYR A 29 19.60 7.34 -5.05
CA TYR A 29 20.65 6.66 -5.80
C TYR A 29 21.33 7.55 -6.85
N GLN A 30 22.64 7.34 -7.06
CA GLN A 30 23.46 8.13 -8.00
C GLN A 30 23.05 8.00 -9.48
N MET A 31 22.37 6.91 -9.83
CA MET A 31 21.86 6.64 -11.17
C MET A 31 20.97 7.77 -11.71
N VAL A 32 21.15 8.07 -12.99
CA VAL A 32 20.21 8.84 -13.80
C VAL A 32 19.52 7.87 -14.76
N LEU A 33 18.28 7.49 -14.46
CA LEU A 33 17.56 6.48 -15.21
C LEU A 33 17.28 6.92 -16.65
N ASP A 34 17.78 6.17 -17.62
CA ASP A 34 17.36 6.29 -19.02
C ASP A 34 16.06 5.51 -19.22
N MET A 35 14.94 6.25 -19.25
CA MET A 35 13.61 5.66 -19.38
C MET A 35 13.37 5.02 -20.74
N GLU A 36 14.12 5.39 -21.79
CA GLU A 36 13.94 4.85 -23.14
C GLU A 36 14.71 3.54 -23.33
N LYS A 37 15.96 3.49 -22.85
CA LYS A 37 16.83 2.32 -22.98
C LYS A 37 16.54 1.21 -21.97
N SER A 38 16.01 1.54 -20.80
CA SER A 38 15.67 0.54 -19.77
C SER A 38 14.59 -0.42 -20.28
N ARG A 39 14.77 -1.74 -20.09
CA ARG A 39 13.83 -2.76 -20.62
C ARG A 39 13.74 -3.98 -19.71
N GLY A 40 12.53 -4.46 -19.47
CA GLY A 40 12.26 -5.59 -18.60
C GLY A 40 12.83 -5.36 -17.21
N ILE A 41 13.73 -6.25 -16.79
CA ILE A 41 14.42 -6.19 -15.50
C ILE A 41 15.72 -5.36 -15.54
N TYR A 42 16.05 -4.69 -16.64
CA TYR A 42 17.29 -3.92 -16.76
C TYR A 42 17.02 -2.41 -16.71
N LEU A 43 17.70 -1.71 -15.80
CA LEU A 43 17.74 -0.26 -15.72
C LEU A 43 19.05 0.25 -16.34
N HIS A 44 18.95 1.12 -17.34
CA HIS A 44 20.10 1.77 -17.93
C HIS A 44 20.37 3.09 -17.21
N ASP A 45 21.60 3.28 -16.72
CA ASP A 45 22.06 4.53 -16.14
C ASP A 45 22.67 5.43 -17.23
N ALA A 46 21.97 6.50 -17.59
CA ALA A 46 22.42 7.48 -18.57
C ALA A 46 23.71 8.20 -18.16
N ALA A 47 24.02 8.28 -16.86
CA ALA A 47 25.22 8.96 -16.38
C ALA A 47 26.49 8.12 -16.55
N SER A 48 26.41 6.81 -16.25
CA SER A 48 27.56 5.90 -16.37
C SER A 48 27.57 5.04 -17.63
N GLY A 49 26.45 4.97 -18.35
CA GLY A 49 26.25 4.08 -19.51
C GLY A 49 26.10 2.59 -19.14
N ARG A 50 25.92 2.27 -17.85
CA ARG A 50 25.84 0.88 -17.36
C ARG A 50 24.40 0.40 -17.21
N ASP A 51 24.20 -0.90 -17.43
CA ASP A 51 22.97 -1.58 -17.11
C ASP A 51 23.01 -2.22 -15.72
N PHE A 52 21.88 -2.17 -15.02
CA PHE A 52 21.67 -2.77 -13.71
C PHE A 52 20.50 -3.73 -13.75
N VAL A 53 20.66 -4.91 -13.14
CA VAL A 53 19.54 -5.83 -12.90
C VAL A 53 18.70 -5.28 -11.75
N ASP A 54 17.42 -5.04 -12.03
CA ASP A 54 16.44 -4.48 -11.10
C ASP A 54 15.83 -5.57 -10.21
N LEU A 55 16.32 -5.65 -8.98
CA LEU A 55 15.70 -6.42 -7.90
C LEU A 55 14.98 -5.53 -6.88
N PHE A 56 14.66 -4.30 -7.28
CA PHE A 56 14.11 -3.24 -6.44
C PHE A 56 12.71 -2.80 -6.90
N THR A 57 12.48 -2.76 -8.22
CA THR A 57 11.20 -2.49 -8.89
C THR A 57 10.46 -1.26 -8.35
N PHE A 58 11.25 -0.23 -8.01
CA PHE A 58 10.79 1.04 -7.42
C PHE A 58 9.95 0.86 -6.14
N TYR A 59 10.46 0.06 -5.21
CA TYR A 59 9.71 -0.38 -4.01
C TYR A 59 8.48 -1.23 -4.39
N ALA A 60 8.69 -2.21 -5.27
CA ALA A 60 7.66 -3.15 -5.73
C ALA A 60 6.46 -2.52 -6.47
N SER A 61 6.60 -1.30 -7.00
CA SER A 61 5.52 -0.62 -7.73
C SER A 61 5.53 -0.86 -9.23
N ASN A 62 6.55 -1.54 -9.77
CA ASN A 62 6.67 -1.83 -11.20
C ASN A 62 6.48 -3.33 -11.50
N PRO A 63 5.23 -3.80 -11.69
CA PRO A 63 4.94 -5.23 -11.80
C PRO A 63 5.36 -5.85 -13.15
N LEU A 64 5.53 -5.07 -14.21
CA LEU A 64 5.78 -5.56 -15.57
C LEU A 64 7.21 -5.28 -16.07
N GLY A 65 8.04 -4.63 -15.24
CA GLY A 65 9.35 -4.14 -15.65
C GLY A 65 9.28 -2.91 -16.57
N MET A 66 10.44 -2.37 -16.91
CA MET A 66 10.55 -1.19 -17.77
C MET A 66 10.13 -1.49 -19.20
N ASN A 67 9.36 -0.60 -19.83
CA ASN A 67 9.01 -0.65 -21.25
C ASN A 67 8.47 -2.01 -21.74
N HIS A 68 7.54 -2.60 -21.00
CA HIS A 68 6.87 -3.85 -21.37
C HIS A 68 6.35 -3.79 -22.83
N PRO A 69 6.57 -4.81 -23.68
CA PRO A 69 6.24 -4.76 -25.11
C PRO A 69 4.77 -4.41 -25.41
N GLY A 70 3.82 -4.92 -24.61
CA GLY A 70 2.39 -4.60 -24.75
C GLY A 70 1.99 -3.19 -24.30
N LEU A 71 2.91 -2.42 -23.69
CA LEU A 71 2.65 -1.03 -23.26
C LEU A 71 3.48 -0.03 -24.08
N ALA A 72 4.77 -0.31 -24.27
CA ALA A 72 5.75 0.62 -24.85
C ALA A 72 6.33 0.14 -26.19
N GLY A 73 6.00 -1.07 -26.65
CA GLY A 73 6.50 -1.60 -27.93
C GLY A 73 5.81 -0.99 -29.15
N ASP A 74 6.17 -1.50 -30.34
CA ASP A 74 5.69 -0.98 -31.62
C ASP A 74 4.47 -1.74 -32.18
N GLY A 75 3.99 -2.78 -31.49
CA GLY A 75 2.80 -3.53 -31.89
C GLY A 75 1.50 -2.74 -31.74
N GLU A 76 0.46 -3.14 -32.48
CA GLU A 76 -0.86 -2.48 -32.47
C GLU A 76 -1.47 -2.37 -31.06
N GLU A 77 -1.30 -3.41 -30.23
CA GLU A 77 -1.77 -3.42 -28.84
C GLU A 77 -1.15 -2.29 -28.01
N ALA A 78 0.17 -2.14 -28.10
CA ALA A 78 0.91 -1.13 -27.37
C ALA A 78 0.61 0.29 -27.87
N GLN A 79 0.46 0.47 -29.18
CA GLN A 79 0.02 1.73 -29.77
C GLN A 79 -1.38 2.11 -29.28
N SER A 80 -2.33 1.15 -29.29
CA SER A 80 -3.69 1.33 -28.77
C SER A 80 -3.71 1.66 -27.27
N PHE A 81 -2.88 0.99 -26.48
CA PHE A 81 -2.70 1.30 -25.05
C PHE A 81 -2.21 2.73 -24.85
N ARG A 82 -1.13 3.15 -25.52
CA ARG A 82 -0.57 4.50 -25.39
C ARG A 82 -1.53 5.59 -25.86
N ALA A 83 -2.29 5.36 -26.93
CA ALA A 83 -3.30 6.30 -27.40
C ALA A 83 -4.38 6.54 -26.33
N ARG A 84 -4.90 5.48 -25.70
CA ARG A 84 -5.87 5.60 -24.59
C ARG A 84 -5.27 6.26 -23.35
N LEU A 85 -4.02 5.91 -23.02
CA LEU A 85 -3.32 6.53 -21.89
C LEU A 85 -3.14 8.04 -22.12
N MET A 86 -2.75 8.44 -23.33
CA MET A 86 -2.57 9.86 -23.68
C MET A 86 -3.89 10.63 -23.60
N ASP A 87 -4.98 10.07 -24.13
CA ASP A 87 -6.32 10.65 -24.03
C ASP A 87 -6.72 10.93 -22.57
N ALA A 88 -6.45 9.99 -21.67
CA ALA A 88 -6.70 10.15 -20.24
C ALA A 88 -5.69 11.09 -19.53
N ALA A 89 -4.44 11.19 -20.02
CA ALA A 89 -3.37 11.94 -19.36
C ALA A 89 -3.41 13.45 -19.61
N VAL A 90 -4.00 13.89 -20.73
CA VAL A 90 -4.08 15.32 -21.09
C VAL A 90 -4.95 16.11 -20.10
N ASN A 91 -5.96 15.48 -19.49
CA ASN A 91 -6.89 16.14 -18.57
C ASN A 91 -7.00 15.38 -17.24
N LYS A 92 -6.83 16.07 -16.12
CA LYS A 92 -7.03 15.50 -14.78
C LYS A 92 -8.46 15.71 -14.31
N VAL A 93 -9.32 14.71 -14.53
CA VAL A 93 -10.74 14.74 -14.15
C VAL A 93 -10.91 14.40 -12.65
N ALA A 94 -11.83 15.09 -11.98
CA ALA A 94 -12.29 14.73 -10.64
C ALA A 94 -13.26 13.55 -10.73
N ASN A 95 -12.73 12.32 -10.76
CA ASN A 95 -13.52 11.08 -10.91
C ASN A 95 -14.55 10.84 -9.77
N SER A 96 -14.45 11.58 -8.67
CA SER A 96 -15.46 11.62 -7.61
C SER A 96 -16.80 12.19 -8.08
N ASP A 97 -16.76 13.12 -9.02
CA ASP A 97 -17.91 13.95 -9.40
C ASP A 97 -18.28 13.79 -10.87
N ILE A 98 -17.28 13.59 -11.74
CA ILE A 98 -17.45 13.50 -13.19
C ILE A 98 -16.90 12.17 -13.70
N TYR A 99 -17.78 11.32 -14.21
CA TYR A 99 -17.42 9.99 -14.68
C TYR A 99 -17.04 9.97 -16.16
N THR A 100 -16.14 9.06 -16.52
CA THR A 100 -15.63 8.89 -17.88
C THR A 100 -15.67 7.41 -18.30
N PRO A 101 -15.77 7.11 -19.61
CA PRO A 101 -15.62 5.74 -20.09
C PRO A 101 -14.29 5.09 -19.69
N HIS A 102 -13.21 5.88 -19.59
CA HIS A 102 -11.92 5.42 -19.10
C HIS A 102 -11.99 4.88 -17.67
N PHE A 103 -12.66 5.62 -16.77
CA PHE A 103 -12.82 5.19 -15.38
C PHE A 103 -13.70 3.93 -15.26
N ALA A 104 -14.78 3.85 -16.06
CA ALA A 104 -15.64 2.65 -16.10
C ALA A 104 -14.88 1.41 -16.58
N ARG A 105 -14.10 1.52 -17.67
CA ARG A 105 -13.26 0.42 -18.19
C ARG A 105 -12.21 -0.04 -17.18
N PHE A 106 -11.59 0.91 -16.48
CA PHE A 106 -10.67 0.60 -15.38
C PHE A 106 -11.37 -0.22 -14.30
N LEU A 107 -12.54 0.23 -13.82
CA LEU A 107 -13.29 -0.47 -12.78
C LEU A 107 -13.78 -1.85 -13.23
N GLU A 108 -14.21 -2.02 -14.48
CA GLU A 108 -14.58 -3.33 -15.04
C GLU A 108 -13.41 -4.32 -14.97
N THR A 109 -12.21 -3.86 -15.37
CA THR A 109 -11.00 -4.69 -15.30
C THR A 109 -10.61 -4.99 -13.86
N PHE A 110 -10.65 -3.98 -12.98
CA PHE A 110 -10.29 -4.12 -11.57
C PHE A 110 -11.26 -5.06 -10.84
N SER A 111 -12.56 -4.96 -11.12
CA SER A 111 -13.59 -5.85 -10.57
C SER A 111 -13.30 -7.31 -10.90
N ARG A 112 -13.03 -7.61 -12.17
CA ARG A 112 -12.75 -8.97 -12.64
C ARG A 112 -11.52 -9.62 -12.01
N VAL A 113 -10.50 -8.83 -11.62
CA VAL A 113 -9.19 -9.36 -11.21
C VAL A 113 -8.86 -9.12 -9.74
N GLY A 114 -9.38 -8.05 -9.14
CA GLY A 114 -8.92 -7.53 -7.85
C GLY A 114 -10.01 -7.27 -6.81
N ILE A 115 -11.29 -7.47 -7.12
CA ILE A 115 -12.38 -7.38 -6.15
C ILE A 115 -12.88 -8.80 -5.85
N PRO A 116 -12.65 -9.35 -4.64
CA PRO A 116 -13.21 -10.64 -4.26
C PRO A 116 -14.71 -10.51 -3.93
N ASP A 117 -15.44 -11.62 -4.06
CA ASP A 117 -16.91 -11.66 -3.89
C ASP A 117 -17.34 -11.21 -2.47
N GLU A 118 -16.52 -11.46 -1.45
CA GLU A 118 -16.81 -11.12 -0.05
C GLU A 118 -16.57 -9.63 0.25
N LEU A 119 -15.85 -8.89 -0.61
CA LEU A 119 -15.52 -7.46 -0.42
C LEU A 119 -15.86 -6.64 -1.68
N PRO A 120 -17.15 -6.53 -2.07
CA PRO A 120 -17.56 -5.99 -3.37
C PRO A 120 -17.42 -4.47 -3.52
N HIS A 121 -17.05 -3.74 -2.46
CA HIS A 121 -17.02 -2.28 -2.46
C HIS A 121 -15.59 -1.75 -2.59
N ALA A 122 -15.34 -0.97 -3.64
CA ALA A 122 -14.05 -0.33 -3.88
C ALA A 122 -14.10 1.19 -3.72
N PHE A 123 -13.02 1.76 -3.22
CA PHE A 123 -12.76 3.20 -3.16
C PHE A 123 -11.35 3.48 -3.63
N PHE A 124 -11.17 4.44 -4.55
CA PHE A 124 -9.87 4.75 -5.15
C PHE A 124 -9.32 6.09 -4.67
N VAL A 125 -8.04 6.12 -4.33
CA VAL A 125 -7.32 7.32 -3.91
C VAL A 125 -5.84 7.21 -4.31
N SER A 126 -5.20 8.34 -4.61
CA SER A 126 -3.79 8.37 -4.96
C SER A 126 -2.90 8.30 -3.71
N GLY A 127 -2.19 7.18 -3.54
CA GLY A 127 -1.16 7.00 -2.51
C GLY A 127 -1.54 5.99 -1.43
N GLY A 128 -0.62 5.07 -1.11
CA GLY A 128 -0.87 3.97 -0.19
C GLY A 128 -1.24 4.40 1.24
N ALA A 129 -0.63 5.47 1.75
CA ALA A 129 -0.98 5.98 3.08
C ALA A 129 -2.44 6.45 3.15
N LEU A 130 -2.93 7.15 2.13
CA LEU A 130 -4.33 7.62 2.07
C LEU A 130 -5.32 6.47 1.83
N ALA A 131 -4.90 5.40 1.15
CA ALA A 131 -5.69 4.17 1.05
C ALA A 131 -5.90 3.56 2.45
N VAL A 132 -4.83 3.43 3.25
CA VAL A 132 -4.94 2.97 4.64
C VAL A 132 -5.82 3.92 5.48
N GLU A 133 -5.64 5.23 5.39
CA GLU A 133 -6.47 6.17 6.17
C GLU A 133 -7.96 6.09 5.84
N ASN A 134 -8.34 5.86 4.58
CA ASN A 134 -9.75 5.68 4.23
C ASN A 134 -10.29 4.34 4.74
N ALA A 135 -9.49 3.26 4.72
CA ALA A 135 -9.88 2.02 5.36
C ALA A 135 -10.11 2.20 6.87
N LEU A 136 -9.24 2.95 7.56
CA LEU A 136 -9.41 3.28 8.97
C LEU A 136 -10.67 4.12 9.23
N LYS A 137 -10.93 5.14 8.41
CA LYS A 137 -12.14 5.98 8.52
C LYS A 137 -13.42 5.14 8.42
N VAL A 138 -13.48 4.22 7.47
CA VAL A 138 -14.62 3.30 7.31
C VAL A 138 -14.76 2.40 8.54
N ALA A 139 -13.66 1.85 9.06
CA ALA A 139 -13.68 1.02 10.26
C ALA A 139 -14.16 1.78 11.51
N PHE A 140 -13.70 3.03 11.69
CA PHE A 140 -14.13 3.90 12.79
C PHE A 140 -15.62 4.22 12.70
N ASP A 141 -16.10 4.70 11.55
CA ASP A 141 -17.53 5.01 11.33
C ASP A 141 -18.40 3.78 11.59
N TRP A 142 -18.05 2.65 10.98
CA TRP A 142 -18.80 1.40 11.14
C TRP A 142 -18.86 0.96 12.61
N LYS A 143 -17.72 1.00 13.32
CA LYS A 143 -17.64 0.56 14.70
C LYS A 143 -18.44 1.47 15.63
N VAL A 144 -18.36 2.78 15.43
CA VAL A 144 -19.12 3.77 16.19
C VAL A 144 -20.63 3.58 15.96
N ARG A 145 -21.08 3.49 14.69
CA ARG A 145 -22.50 3.22 14.36
C ARG A 145 -23.01 1.93 15.00
N LYS A 146 -22.22 0.85 14.93
CA LYS A 146 -22.55 -0.43 15.55
C LYS A 146 -22.68 -0.33 17.07
N ASN A 147 -21.82 0.45 17.71
CA ASN A 147 -21.88 0.66 19.16
C ASN A 147 -23.05 1.57 19.57
N LEU A 148 -23.37 2.61 18.79
CA LEU A 148 -24.54 3.46 19.01
C LEU A 148 -25.84 2.65 18.92
N ALA A 149 -25.98 1.83 17.88
CA ALA A 149 -27.14 0.94 17.71
C ALA A 149 -27.29 -0.07 18.86
N ALA A 150 -26.18 -0.46 19.49
CA ALA A 150 -26.16 -1.36 20.64
C ALA A 150 -26.21 -0.64 22.01
N GLY A 151 -26.45 0.68 22.05
CA GLY A 151 -26.53 1.47 23.29
C GLY A 151 -25.19 1.61 24.04
N ARG A 152 -24.04 1.42 23.38
CA ARG A 152 -22.70 1.43 23.98
C ARG A 152 -21.98 2.79 23.91
N GLY A 153 -22.62 3.78 23.26
CA GLY A 153 -22.09 5.13 23.05
C GLY A 153 -21.05 5.23 21.93
N GLU A 154 -20.48 6.42 21.76
CA GLU A 154 -19.49 6.77 20.74
C GLU A 154 -18.10 6.22 21.11
N LYS A 155 -17.91 4.92 20.93
CA LYS A 155 -16.63 4.21 21.19
C LYS A 155 -16.17 3.49 19.93
N GLY A 156 -14.86 3.30 19.77
CA GLY A 156 -14.28 2.53 18.66
C GLY A 156 -13.21 3.27 17.84
N THR A 157 -12.44 4.15 18.47
CA THR A 157 -11.50 5.08 17.81
C THR A 157 -10.02 4.68 17.96
N ARG A 158 -9.76 3.41 18.30
CA ARG A 158 -8.42 2.85 18.46
C ARG A 158 -8.16 1.77 17.43
N VAL A 159 -6.92 1.68 16.95
CA VAL A 159 -6.48 0.68 15.96
C VAL A 159 -5.42 -0.20 16.59
N MET A 160 -5.70 -1.49 16.70
CA MET A 160 -4.69 -2.47 17.08
C MET A 160 -3.76 -2.74 15.90
N HIS A 161 -2.46 -2.73 16.16
CA HIS A 161 -1.48 -2.93 15.10
C HIS A 161 -0.21 -3.64 15.59
N PHE A 162 0.55 -4.21 14.66
CA PHE A 162 1.76 -4.96 15.00
C PHE A 162 2.99 -4.08 15.26
N ARG A 163 3.93 -4.64 16.04
CA ARG A 163 5.33 -4.21 16.05
C ARG A 163 5.95 -4.41 14.65
N GLN A 164 6.87 -3.52 14.27
CA GLN A 164 7.58 -3.56 12.99
C GLN A 164 6.71 -3.37 11.73
N ALA A 165 5.51 -2.84 11.87
CA ALA A 165 4.61 -2.49 10.77
C ALA A 165 5.04 -1.20 10.04
N PHE A 166 4.70 -1.12 8.76
CA PHE A 166 4.82 0.10 7.95
C PHE A 166 3.51 0.31 7.17
N HIS A 167 2.77 1.36 7.53
CA HIS A 167 1.47 1.69 6.92
C HIS A 167 1.45 3.04 6.20
N GLY A 168 2.58 3.75 6.18
CA GLY A 168 2.71 5.06 5.56
C GLY A 168 3.26 6.13 6.50
N ARG A 169 3.18 7.38 6.02
CA ARG A 169 3.75 8.57 6.67
C ARG A 169 2.75 9.74 6.79
N SER A 170 1.45 9.44 6.78
CA SER A 170 0.35 10.39 7.01
C SER A 170 -0.07 10.40 8.49
N GLY A 171 -1.02 11.27 8.87
CA GLY A 171 -1.41 11.50 10.26
C GLY A 171 -1.78 10.24 11.04
N TYR A 172 -2.72 9.43 10.55
CA TYR A 172 -3.07 8.17 11.22
C TYR A 172 -1.99 7.12 11.05
N THR A 173 -1.43 6.99 9.83
CA THR A 173 -0.51 5.89 9.52
C THR A 173 0.82 5.98 10.27
N MET A 174 1.30 7.18 10.62
CA MET A 174 2.48 7.35 11.48
C MET A 174 2.28 6.86 12.92
N SER A 175 1.03 6.75 13.40
CA SER A 175 0.75 6.14 14.72
C SER A 175 0.93 4.62 14.67
N MET A 176 0.74 4.01 13.49
CA MET A 176 0.88 2.58 13.26
C MET A 176 2.30 2.18 12.77
N THR A 177 2.96 3.03 11.98
CA THR A 177 4.31 2.78 11.45
C THR A 177 5.37 2.79 12.57
N ASN A 178 6.16 1.72 12.66
CA ASN A 178 7.14 1.52 13.74
C ASN A 178 8.32 0.63 13.31
N THR A 179 8.85 0.85 12.10
CA THR A 179 10.04 0.16 11.57
C THR A 179 11.34 0.88 11.93
N ASP A 180 11.52 2.11 11.44
CA ASP A 180 12.69 2.96 11.70
C ASP A 180 12.23 4.19 12.52
N PRO A 181 12.84 4.48 13.68
CA PRO A 181 12.49 5.63 14.51
C PRO A 181 12.48 6.97 13.77
N ASN A 182 13.37 7.19 12.80
CA ASN A 182 13.46 8.44 12.06
C ASN A 182 12.20 8.72 11.22
N LYS A 183 11.44 7.69 10.86
CA LYS A 183 10.21 7.83 10.07
C LYS A 183 9.07 8.48 10.84
N VAL A 184 9.12 8.48 12.18
CA VAL A 184 8.00 8.91 13.05
C VAL A 184 8.43 9.79 14.23
N ARG A 185 9.72 10.09 14.36
CA ARG A 185 10.30 10.89 15.45
C ARG A 185 9.72 12.30 15.41
N TYR A 186 9.35 12.83 16.59
CA TYR A 186 8.82 14.18 16.80
C TYR A 186 7.48 14.54 16.15
N PHE A 187 6.84 13.62 15.42
CA PHE A 187 5.45 13.81 14.95
C PHE A 187 4.43 13.40 16.03
N PRO A 188 3.31 14.14 16.17
CA PRO A 188 2.22 13.75 17.06
C PRO A 188 1.61 12.41 16.60
N LYS A 189 1.21 11.58 17.58
CA LYS A 189 0.69 10.23 17.35
C LYS A 189 -0.43 9.93 18.32
N PHE A 190 -1.32 9.02 17.92
CA PHE A 190 -2.33 8.46 18.80
C PHE A 190 -1.74 7.33 19.66
N ASP A 191 -2.20 7.24 20.91
CA ASP A 191 -1.88 6.15 21.82
C ASP A 191 -2.77 4.93 21.51
N TRP A 192 -2.37 4.20 20.48
CA TRP A 192 -3.07 3.04 19.95
C TRP A 192 -2.37 1.73 20.31
N PRO A 193 -3.16 0.66 20.55
CA PRO A 193 -2.64 -0.61 21.06
C PRO A 193 -1.67 -1.28 20.07
N ARG A 194 -0.55 -1.78 20.58
CA ARG A 194 0.57 -2.30 19.78
C ARG A 194 1.06 -3.65 20.29
N ILE A 195 0.87 -4.66 19.46
CA ILE A 195 1.12 -6.06 19.81
C ILE A 195 2.29 -6.65 19.04
N SER A 196 2.86 -7.73 19.55
CA SER A 196 3.98 -8.42 18.91
C SER A 196 3.55 -9.06 17.60
N ASN A 197 4.38 -8.94 16.56
CA ASN A 197 4.19 -9.66 15.31
C ASN A 197 4.67 -11.12 15.47
N PRO A 198 3.91 -12.13 15.01
CA PRO A 198 4.30 -13.53 15.08
C PRO A 198 5.31 -13.88 13.96
N ALA A 199 6.39 -13.12 13.85
CA ALA A 199 7.41 -13.36 12.83
C ALA A 199 8.08 -14.72 13.06
N ILE A 200 8.08 -15.56 12.02
CA ILE A 200 8.74 -16.87 12.05
C ILE A 200 10.24 -16.65 12.28
N ARG A 201 10.73 -17.19 13.38
CA ARG A 201 12.16 -17.39 13.65
C ARG A 201 12.36 -18.90 13.81
N HIS A 202 13.58 -19.41 13.62
CA HIS A 202 13.88 -20.80 13.94
C HIS A 202 13.38 -21.12 15.38
N GLY A 203 12.38 -22.00 15.51
CA GLY A 203 11.71 -22.30 16.78
C GLY A 203 10.18 -22.47 16.65
N ASP A 204 9.49 -22.35 17.79
CA ASP A 204 8.07 -22.63 17.97
C ASP A 204 7.19 -21.42 17.59
N VAL A 205 6.51 -21.54 16.44
CA VAL A 205 5.59 -20.53 15.90
C VAL A 205 4.34 -20.40 16.77
N GLU A 206 3.84 -21.51 17.34
CA GLU A 206 2.61 -21.54 18.14
C GLU A 206 2.75 -20.69 19.41
N ALA A 207 3.90 -20.81 20.09
CA ALA A 207 4.20 -19.99 21.27
C ALA A 207 4.24 -18.48 20.96
N ARG A 208 4.64 -18.08 19.75
CA ARG A 208 4.71 -16.67 19.34
C ARG A 208 3.35 -16.11 18.96
N GLU A 209 2.52 -16.91 18.29
CA GLU A 209 1.11 -16.55 18.05
C GLU A 209 0.37 -16.37 19.38
N GLN A 210 0.56 -17.31 20.32
CA GLN A 210 -0.02 -17.23 21.65
C GLN A 210 0.41 -15.96 22.39
N GLN A 211 1.70 -15.59 22.33
CA GLN A 211 2.20 -14.33 22.91
C GLN A 211 1.50 -13.10 22.30
N ALA A 212 1.38 -13.03 20.98
CA ALA A 212 0.75 -11.90 20.30
C ALA A 212 -0.74 -11.76 20.69
N ILE A 213 -1.42 -12.89 20.80
CA ILE A 213 -2.81 -12.98 21.26
C ILE A 213 -2.95 -12.49 22.71
N GLU A 214 -2.06 -12.92 23.62
CA GLU A 214 -2.10 -12.49 25.03
C GLU A 214 -1.83 -11.00 25.20
N GLU A 215 -0.93 -10.42 24.40
CA GLU A 215 -0.67 -8.98 24.40
C GLU A 215 -1.89 -8.19 23.89
N ALA A 216 -2.54 -8.67 22.82
CA ALA A 216 -3.77 -8.08 22.30
C ALA A 216 -4.88 -8.02 23.35
N MET A 217 -4.92 -9.01 24.23
CA MET A 217 -5.88 -9.05 25.33
C MET A 217 -5.50 -8.14 26.49
N ARG A 218 -4.22 -8.05 26.86
CA ARG A 218 -3.78 -7.22 28.00
C ARG A 218 -4.06 -5.73 27.84
N GLU A 219 -4.10 -5.21 26.61
CA GLU A 219 -4.40 -3.80 26.34
C GLU A 219 -5.92 -3.49 26.31
N ALA A 220 -6.78 -4.50 26.50
CA ALA A 220 -8.21 -4.34 26.74
C ALA A 220 -8.52 -4.50 28.23
N ASP A 221 -9.60 -3.88 28.73
CA ASP A 221 -10.10 -4.16 30.09
C ASP A 221 -10.71 -5.57 30.15
N THR A 222 -9.85 -6.55 30.40
CA THR A 222 -10.18 -7.98 30.39
C THR A 222 -10.47 -8.55 31.78
N ARG A 223 -10.44 -7.73 32.84
CA ARG A 223 -10.56 -8.22 34.21
C ARG A 223 -11.80 -9.08 34.41
N GLY A 224 -11.60 -10.32 34.85
CA GLY A 224 -12.65 -11.31 35.09
C GLY A 224 -13.41 -11.79 33.84
N LYS A 225 -12.92 -11.52 32.62
CA LYS A 225 -13.60 -11.90 31.37
C LYS A 225 -12.90 -13.08 30.71
N THR A 226 -13.69 -13.97 30.12
CA THR A 226 -13.22 -15.09 29.30
C THR A 226 -13.68 -14.88 27.86
N TYR A 227 -12.77 -15.10 26.92
CA TYR A 227 -13.00 -14.90 25.50
C TYR A 227 -12.84 -16.24 24.78
N ALA A 228 -13.88 -16.65 24.05
CA ALA A 228 -13.77 -17.77 23.13
C ALA A 228 -12.95 -17.31 21.91
N VAL A 229 -11.94 -18.08 21.55
CA VAL A 229 -11.13 -17.84 20.37
C VAL A 229 -11.31 -19.00 19.41
N LYS A 230 -11.43 -18.66 18.13
CA LYS A 230 -11.54 -19.58 17.01
C LYS A 230 -10.63 -19.07 15.89
N ALA A 231 -9.63 -19.86 15.54
CA ALA A 231 -8.85 -19.69 14.32
C ALA A 231 -9.28 -20.75 13.31
N VAL A 232 -9.52 -20.35 12.07
CA VAL A 232 -9.89 -21.26 10.98
C VAL A 232 -8.92 -21.05 9.85
N VAL A 233 -8.26 -22.12 9.44
CA VAL A 233 -7.43 -22.18 8.23
C VAL A 233 -8.19 -23.03 7.22
N THR A 234 -8.56 -22.42 6.10
CA THR A 234 -9.21 -23.12 4.99
C THR A 234 -8.25 -23.14 3.80
N ILE A 235 -8.07 -24.33 3.23
CA ILE A 235 -7.35 -24.54 1.97
C ILE A 235 -8.36 -25.13 0.99
N GLU A 236 -8.96 -24.26 0.18
CA GLU A 236 -10.08 -24.60 -0.70
C GLU A 236 -9.66 -25.63 -1.76
N GLU A 237 -8.44 -25.52 -2.28
CA GLU A 237 -7.90 -26.42 -3.29
C GLU A 237 -7.67 -27.84 -2.77
N LEU A 238 -7.64 -28.03 -1.45
CA LEU A 238 -7.45 -29.31 -0.78
C LEU A 238 -8.72 -29.79 -0.07
N ASP A 239 -9.83 -29.06 -0.16
CA ASP A 239 -11.05 -29.31 0.61
C ASP A 239 -10.77 -29.50 2.11
N LEU A 240 -9.83 -28.70 2.64
CA LEU A 240 -9.33 -28.85 4.00
C LEU A 240 -9.70 -27.64 4.84
N THR A 241 -10.39 -27.90 5.96
CA THR A 241 -10.63 -26.91 7.01
C THR A 241 -9.99 -27.39 8.30
N HIS A 242 -9.04 -26.62 8.81
CA HIS A 242 -8.47 -26.81 10.14
C HIS A 242 -9.00 -25.73 11.08
N GLU A 243 -9.70 -26.16 12.13
CA GLU A 243 -10.28 -25.28 13.13
C GLU A 243 -9.60 -25.49 14.49
N VAL A 244 -9.03 -24.41 15.02
CA VAL A 244 -8.48 -24.36 16.38
C VAL A 244 -9.40 -23.51 17.23
N THR A 245 -9.95 -24.11 18.29
CA THR A 245 -10.77 -23.40 19.27
C THR A 245 -10.12 -23.41 20.63
N GLY A 246 -10.32 -22.33 21.39
CA GLY A 246 -9.76 -22.18 22.72
C GLY A 246 -10.48 -21.13 23.55
N GLN A 247 -10.05 -20.99 24.79
CA GLN A 247 -10.48 -19.90 25.66
C GLN A 247 -9.28 -19.16 26.19
N ILE A 248 -9.40 -17.84 26.25
CA ILE A 248 -8.40 -17.00 26.89
C ILE A 248 -9.06 -16.24 28.02
N LYS A 249 -8.46 -16.35 29.19
CA LYS A 249 -8.88 -15.62 30.38
C LYS A 249 -8.12 -14.29 30.42
N GLY A 250 -8.84 -13.22 30.68
CA GLY A 250 -8.25 -11.95 31.06
C GLY A 250 -7.56 -12.02 32.42
N GLN A 251 -6.84 -10.96 32.77
CA GLN A 251 -6.24 -10.81 34.09
C GLN A 251 -7.29 -10.91 35.22
N GLU A 252 -6.88 -11.37 36.40
CA GLU A 252 -7.69 -11.27 37.62
C GLU A 252 -7.86 -9.82 38.07
#